data_AF-A0A150AIZ8-F1
#
_entry.id   AF-A0A150AIZ8-F1
#
_cell.length_a   1.000
_cell.length_b   1.000
_cell.length_c   1.000
_cell.angle_alpha   90.00
_cell.angle_beta   90.00
_cell.angle_gamma   90.00
#
_symmetry.space_group_name_H-M   'P 1'
#
loop_
_entity.id
_entity.type
_entity.pdbx_description
1 polymer ?
#
loop_
_entity_poly.entity_id
_entity_poly.type
_entity_poly.pdbx_seq_one_letter_code
_entity_poly.pdbx_strand_id
1 'polypeptide(L)'
;MKKLIAGLVLMTLLTSCYNTRLFVGDAKPTDTLEEVNKVWTNHLLFGLVPLDNARQNPSDYLPDNQENYVIKTNTSFLNGLVSGVTFGIYSPTQTIYYIPKK
;
A
#
# COMPACT_ATOMS: atom_id res chain seq x y z
N MET A 1 -3.63 5.14 35.50
CA MET A 1 -4.21 4.38 34.37
C MET A 1 -4.45 5.23 33.12
N LYS A 2 -5.05 6.44 33.21
CA LYS A 2 -5.26 7.32 32.02
C LYS A 2 -3.97 7.65 31.24
N LYS A 3 -2.83 7.82 31.93
CA LYS A 3 -1.52 8.08 31.28
C LYS A 3 -0.97 6.89 30.49
N LEU A 4 -1.32 5.65 30.87
CA LEU A 4 -0.88 4.43 30.16
C LEU A 4 -1.71 4.20 28.89
N ILE A 5 -3.02 4.47 28.95
CA ILE A 5 -3.91 4.40 27.78
C ILE A 5 -3.51 5.47 26.75
N ALA A 6 -3.21 6.69 27.19
CA ALA A 6 -2.72 7.74 26.31
C ALA A 6 -1.39 7.38 25.62
N GLY A 7 -0.46 6.74 26.35
CA GLY A 7 0.80 6.26 25.79
C GLY A 7 0.61 5.17 24.73
N LEU A 8 -0.30 4.21 24.96
CA LEU A 8 -0.59 3.14 24.02
C LEU A 8 -1.23 3.67 22.73
N VAL A 9 -2.15 4.62 22.85
CA VAL A 9 -2.78 5.28 21.69
C VAL A 9 -1.77 6.12 20.90
N LEU A 10 -0.77 6.70 21.56
CA LEU A 10 0.27 7.46 20.86
C LEU A 10 1.18 6.56 20.01
N MET A 11 1.44 5.33 20.47
CA MET A 11 2.26 4.36 19.71
C MET A 11 1.58 3.86 18.44
N THR A 12 0.24 3.75 18.41
CA THR A 12 -0.48 3.30 17.21
C THR A 12 -0.54 4.35 16.10
N LEU A 13 -0.29 5.62 16.44
CA LEU A 13 -0.26 6.74 15.48
C LEU A 13 1.03 6.80 14.64
N LEU A 14 2.09 6.04 14.98
CA LEU A 14 3.36 6.01 14.23
C LEU A 14 3.34 5.10 12.99
N THR A 15 2.20 4.51 12.62
CA THR A 15 2.07 3.56 11.50
C THR A 15 2.16 4.21 10.11
N SER A 16 2.45 5.51 10.00
CA SER A 16 2.60 6.24 8.74
C SER A 16 3.80 5.77 7.87
N CYS A 17 4.73 5.00 8.43
CA CYS A 17 5.95 4.56 7.72
C CYS A 17 5.74 3.53 6.59
N TYR A 18 4.50 3.04 6.36
CA TYR A 18 4.21 2.05 5.31
C TYR A 18 3.79 2.70 3.98
N ASN A 19 4.51 3.71 3.51
CA ASN A 19 4.29 4.30 2.20
C ASN A 19 5.55 4.14 1.35
N THR A 20 5.47 3.27 0.35
CA THR A 20 6.57 3.00 -0.58
C THR A 20 6.13 3.35 -1.98
N ARG A 21 6.99 4.12 -2.68
CA ARG A 21 6.84 4.39 -4.11
C ARG A 21 8.02 3.75 -4.83
N LEU A 22 7.72 2.90 -5.80
CA LEU A 22 8.71 2.25 -6.66
C LEU A 22 8.55 2.85 -8.06
N PHE A 23 9.59 3.50 -8.55
CA PHE A 23 9.66 4.03 -9.91
C PHE A 23 10.37 2.98 -10.77
N VAL A 24 9.73 2.55 -11.85
CA VAL A 24 10.25 1.55 -12.78
C VAL A 24 10.47 2.22 -14.14
N GLY A 25 11.63 1.93 -14.75
CA GLY A 25 12.07 2.54 -16.01
C GLY A 25 12.61 3.96 -15.81
N ASP A 26 12.26 4.86 -16.72
CA ASP A 26 12.64 6.28 -16.75
C ASP A 26 11.64 7.20 -16.01
N ALA A 27 10.67 6.63 -15.27
CA ALA A 27 9.69 7.40 -14.52
C ALA A 27 10.36 8.27 -13.45
N LYS A 28 10.15 9.59 -13.50
CA LYS A 28 10.75 10.52 -12.53
C LYS A 28 9.76 10.91 -11.44
N PRO A 29 10.24 11.24 -10.23
CA PRO A 29 9.39 11.77 -9.15
C PRO A 29 8.65 13.06 -9.51
N THR A 30 9.15 13.80 -10.51
CA THR A 30 8.62 15.09 -10.97
C THR A 30 7.52 14.94 -12.04
N ASP A 31 7.32 13.74 -12.59
CA ASP A 31 6.36 13.53 -13.67
C ASP A 31 4.92 13.59 -13.15
N THR A 32 3.99 14.02 -14.01
CA THR A 32 2.57 14.04 -13.66
C THR A 32 2.03 12.61 -13.74
N LEU A 33 1.74 12.02 -12.58
CA LEU A 33 1.28 10.63 -12.47
C LEU A 33 -0.24 10.53 -12.62
N GLU A 34 -0.71 9.64 -13.49
CA GLU A 34 -2.12 9.26 -13.62
C GLU A 34 -2.40 7.94 -12.91
N GLU A 35 -3.42 7.90 -12.07
CA GLU A 35 -3.87 6.67 -11.40
C GLU A 35 -4.63 5.80 -12.40
N VAL A 36 -4.09 4.63 -12.71
CA VAL A 36 -4.67 3.69 -13.67
C VAL A 36 -5.44 2.60 -12.95
N ASN A 37 -4.89 2.10 -11.85
CA ASN A 37 -5.54 1.02 -11.11
C ASN A 37 -5.20 1.07 -9.62
N LYS A 38 -6.15 0.60 -8.81
CA LYS A 38 -6.05 0.52 -7.36
C LYS A 38 -6.52 -0.86 -6.90
N VAL A 39 -5.60 -1.61 -6.32
CA VAL A 39 -5.85 -2.99 -5.89
C VAL A 39 -5.58 -3.15 -4.40
N TRP A 40 -6.32 -4.06 -3.77
CA TRP A 40 -6.14 -4.42 -2.37
C TRP A 40 -5.24 -5.64 -2.28
N THR A 41 -4.11 -5.45 -1.62
CA THR A 41 -3.06 -6.45 -1.48
C THR A 41 -3.17 -7.05 -0.08
N ASN A 42 -3.69 -8.28 -0.05
CA ASN A 42 -4.11 -8.94 1.16
C ASN A 42 -2.93 -9.66 1.83
N HIS A 43 -2.71 -9.37 3.11
CA HIS A 43 -1.71 -10.06 3.91
C HIS A 43 -2.32 -10.51 5.24
N LEU A 44 -1.80 -11.62 5.78
CA LEU A 44 -2.16 -12.13 7.09
C LEU A 44 -1.01 -11.93 8.08
N LEU A 45 -1.36 -11.94 9.37
CA LEU A 45 -0.42 -11.85 10.50
C LEU A 45 0.51 -10.63 10.37
N PHE A 46 -0.06 -9.42 10.41
CA PHE A 46 0.70 -8.16 10.29
C PHE A 46 1.58 -8.04 9.03
N GLY A 47 1.26 -8.75 7.94
CA GLY A 47 2.05 -8.71 6.71
C GLY A 47 3.00 -9.90 6.52
N LEU A 48 3.08 -10.82 7.49
CA LEU A 48 4.04 -11.93 7.46
C LEU A 48 3.70 -12.98 6.41
N VAL A 49 2.41 -13.25 6.20
CA VAL A 49 1.95 -14.26 5.25
C VAL A 49 1.25 -13.56 4.06
N PRO A 50 1.89 -13.55 2.88
CA PRO A 50 1.26 -13.06 1.66
C PRO A 50 0.14 -14.01 1.22
N LEU A 51 -1.06 -13.49 0.97
CA LEU A 51 -2.14 -14.25 0.33
C LEU A 51 -2.00 -14.21 -1.20
N ASP A 52 -2.90 -14.89 -1.91
CA ASP A 52 -2.84 -15.06 -3.37
C ASP A 52 -2.73 -13.73 -4.15
N ASN A 53 -3.35 -12.66 -3.64
CA ASN A 53 -3.29 -11.31 -4.22
C ASN A 53 -2.01 -10.52 -3.88
N ALA A 54 -1.05 -11.08 -3.14
CA ALA A 54 0.18 -10.40 -2.78
C ALA A 54 1.26 -10.48 -3.87
N ARG A 55 1.21 -11.50 -4.74
CA ARG A 55 2.11 -11.63 -5.90
C ARG A 55 1.42 -11.07 -7.14
N GLN A 56 1.38 -9.74 -7.22
CA GLN A 56 0.80 -9.06 -8.37
C GLN A 56 1.85 -8.91 -9.47
N ASN A 57 1.54 -9.36 -10.69
CA ASN A 57 2.33 -9.01 -11.85
C ASN A 57 1.88 -7.63 -12.34
N PRO A 58 2.80 -6.67 -12.50
CA PRO A 58 2.46 -5.34 -13.01
C PRO A 58 1.74 -5.40 -14.37
N SER A 59 2.09 -6.36 -15.22
CA SER A 59 1.51 -6.56 -16.55
C SER A 59 -0.01 -6.77 -16.55
N ASP A 60 -0.62 -7.25 -15.46
CA ASP A 60 -2.07 -7.48 -15.39
C ASP A 60 -2.86 -6.20 -15.09
N TYR A 61 -2.19 -5.17 -14.55
CA TYR A 61 -2.82 -3.94 -14.05
C TYR A 61 -2.37 -2.69 -14.81
N LEU A 62 -1.42 -2.83 -15.73
CA LEU A 62 -0.97 -1.79 -16.63
C LEU A 62 -1.51 -2.01 -18.05
N PRO A 63 -1.73 -0.93 -18.82
CA PRO A 63 -1.99 -1.03 -20.25
C PRO A 63 -0.81 -1.69 -20.97
N ASP A 64 -1.10 -2.40 -22.07
CA ASP A 64 -0.09 -3.07 -22.88
C ASP A 64 1.06 -2.11 -23.27
N ASN A 65 2.29 -2.63 -23.20
CA ASN A 65 3.52 -1.97 -23.67
C ASN A 65 3.98 -0.72 -22.88
N GLN A 66 3.60 -0.60 -21.60
CA GLN A 66 4.10 0.46 -20.70
C GLN A 66 5.38 0.05 -19.97
N GLU A 67 6.50 0.60 -20.42
CA GLU A 67 7.83 0.38 -19.80
C GLU A 67 8.05 1.25 -18.54
N ASN A 68 7.36 2.39 -18.45
CA ASN A 68 7.55 3.37 -17.38
C ASN A 68 6.33 3.45 -16.48
N TYR A 69 6.49 3.11 -15.20
CA TYR A 69 5.38 3.13 -14.26
C TYR A 69 5.82 3.32 -12.82
N VAL A 70 4.87 3.74 -11.98
CA VAL A 70 5.11 3.94 -10.55
C VAL A 70 4.14 3.10 -9.75
N ILE A 71 4.67 2.22 -8.91
CA ILE A 71 3.87 1.43 -7.97
C ILE A 71 3.92 2.14 -6.63
N LYS A 72 2.76 2.46 -6.07
CA LYS A 72 2.65 2.99 -4.71
C LYS A 72 1.94 1.98 -3.83
N THR A 73 2.65 1.47 -2.83
CA THR A 73 2.07 0.64 -1.79
C THR A 73 1.86 1.48 -0.55
N ASN A 74 0.63 1.51 -0.05
CA ASN A 74 0.25 2.28 1.13
C ASN A 74 -0.80 1.53 1.97
N THR A 75 -0.99 1.94 3.22
CA THR A 75 -2.09 1.47 4.06
C THR A 75 -3.14 2.56 4.19
N SER A 76 -4.36 2.32 3.70
CA SER A 76 -5.48 3.26 3.87
C SER A 76 -6.00 3.25 5.32
N PHE A 77 -6.77 4.28 5.71
CA PHE A 77 -7.47 4.28 7.00
C PHE A 77 -8.39 3.05 7.15
N LEU A 78 -9.12 2.68 6.08
CA LEU A 78 -9.97 1.50 6.08
C LEU A 78 -9.16 0.21 6.26
N ASN A 79 -7.99 0.12 5.63
CA ASN A 79 -7.10 -1.02 5.78
C ASN A 79 -6.60 -1.16 7.21
N GLY A 80 -6.20 -0.04 7.82
CA GLY A 80 -5.80 0.03 9.22
C GLY A 80 -6.95 -0.31 10.17
N LEU A 81 -8.17 0.14 9.88
CA LEU A 81 -9.37 -0.18 10.65
C LEU A 81 -9.67 -1.68 10.61
N VAL A 82 -9.65 -2.27 9.42
CA VAL A 82 -9.86 -3.72 9.24
C VAL A 82 -8.78 -4.53 9.94
N SER A 83 -7.52 -4.10 9.85
CA SER A 83 -6.43 -4.72 10.61
C SER A 83 -6.61 -4.57 12.11
N GLY A 84 -7.11 -3.44 12.60
CA GLY A 84 -7.40 -3.22 14.02
C GLY A 84 -8.54 -4.10 14.53
N VAL A 85 -9.65 -4.18 13.78
CA VAL A 85 -10.82 -4.99 14.13
C VAL A 85 -10.48 -6.48 14.13
N THR A 86 -9.61 -6.93 13.23
CA THR A 86 -9.16 -8.33 13.17
C THR A 86 -7.95 -8.63 14.06
N PHE A 87 -7.57 -7.69 14.95
CA PHE A 87 -6.41 -7.81 15.83
C PHE A 87 -5.09 -8.13 15.09
N GLY A 88 -4.95 -7.69 13.84
CA GLY A 88 -3.78 -7.90 13.00
C GLY A 88 -3.70 -9.27 12.33
N ILE A 89 -4.74 -10.10 12.44
CA ILE A 89 -4.83 -11.36 11.70
C ILE A 89 -4.96 -11.07 10.21
N TYR A 90 -5.76 -10.07 9.83
CA TYR A 90 -5.93 -9.65 8.44
C TYR A 90 -5.49 -8.19 8.27
N SER A 91 -4.32 -8.00 7.67
CA SER A 91 -3.69 -6.69 7.49
C SER A 91 -3.61 -6.34 5.99
N PRO A 92 -4.72 -5.85 5.40
CA PRO A 92 -4.71 -5.48 4.00
C PRO A 92 -3.85 -4.23 3.76
N THR A 93 -3.26 -4.14 2.58
CA THR A 93 -2.57 -2.94 2.06
C THR A 93 -3.21 -2.56 0.73
N GLN A 94 -2.96 -1.34 0.23
CA GLN A 94 -3.43 -0.90 -1.09
C GLN A 94 -2.22 -0.65 -1.98
N THR A 95 -2.24 -1.24 -3.17
CA THR A 95 -1.24 -1.03 -4.22
C THR A 95 -1.91 -0.26 -5.34
N ILE A 96 -1.35 0.91 -5.66
CA ILE A 96 -1.85 1.82 -6.68
C ILE A 96 -0.81 1.88 -7.80
N TYR A 97 -1.27 1.68 -9.03
CA TYR A 97 -0.46 1.74 -10.23
C TYR A 97 -0.65 3.09 -10.90
N TYR A 98 0.46 3.77 -11.15
CA TYR A 98 0.50 5.05 -11.84
C TYR A 98 1.31 4.96 -13.12
N ILE A 99 0.91 5.77 -14.10
CA ILE A 99 1.66 5.97 -15.35
C ILE A 99 2.04 7.45 -15.47
N PRO A 100 3.28 7.78 -15.88
CA PRO A 100 3.65 9.16 -16.16
C PRO A 100 2.94 9.66 -17.43
N LYS A 101 2.19 10.77 -17.31
CA LYS A 101 1.70 11.51 -18.48
C LYS A 101 2.88 12.18 -19.18
N LYS A 102 3.06 11.87 -20.47
CA LYS A 102 3.96 12.62 -21.37
C LYS A 102 3.37 13.98 -21.72
#